data_AF-A0A392SS11-F1
#
_entry.id   AF-A0A392SS11-F1
#
_cell.length_a   1.000
_cell.length_b   1.000
_cell.length_c   1.000
_cell.angle_alpha   90.00
_cell.angle_beta   90.00
_cell.angle_gamma   90.00
#
_symmetry.space_group_name_H-M   'P 1'
#
loop_
_entity.id
_entity.type
_entity.pdbx_description
1 polymer ?
#
loop_
_entity_poly.entity_id
_entity_poly.type
_entity_poly.pdbx_seq_one_letter_code
_entity_poly.pdbx_strand_id
1 'polypeptide(L)' 'IKDKKGVENIVADHLSRLNNPKVTAKEKTINAEFPDEQILAVSEIPWFGDIANFKSSGVVPEDFNYQ' A
#
# COMPACT_ATOMS: atom_id res chain seq x y z
N ILE A 1 0.72 19.92 -19.14
CA ILE A 1 0.14 21.18 -18.61
C ILE A 1 1.26 22.21 -18.65
N LYS A 2 1.13 23.28 -19.43
CA LYS A 2 2.15 24.35 -19.57
C LYS A 2 1.62 25.59 -18.86
N ASP A 3 2.32 26.07 -17.86
CA ASP A 3 2.02 27.38 -17.26
C ASP A 3 2.19 28.49 -18.31
N LYS A 4 1.20 29.36 -18.43
CA LYS A 4 1.26 30.54 -19.31
C LYS A 4 2.28 31.51 -18.72
N LYS A 5 3.38 31.72 -19.44
CA LYS A 5 4.44 32.66 -19.08
C LYS A 5 3.88 34.08 -19.02
N GLY A 6 3.67 34.62 -17.82
CA GLY A 6 3.29 36.03 -17.58
C GLY A 6 1.96 36.28 -16.89
N VAL A 7 1.18 35.25 -16.54
CA VAL A 7 0.03 35.41 -15.63
C VAL A 7 0.48 34.96 -14.25
N GLU A 8 0.38 35.84 -13.25
CA GLU A 8 0.63 35.47 -11.86
C GLU A 8 -0.21 34.24 -11.54
N ASN A 9 0.44 33.14 -11.17
CA ASN A 9 -0.25 31.92 -10.78
C ASN A 9 -0.86 32.16 -9.39
N ILE A 10 -2.06 32.75 -9.39
CA ILE A 10 -2.82 33.07 -8.18
C ILE A 10 -3.05 31.81 -7.33
N VAL A 11 -3.16 30.64 -7.97
CA VAL A 11 -3.26 29.35 -7.25
C VAL A 11 -1.97 29.08 -6.47
N ALA A 12 -0.80 29.32 -7.07
CA ALA A 12 0.48 29.19 -6.37
C ALA A 12 0.63 30.19 -5.21
N ASP A 13 0.16 31.44 -5.35
CA ASP A 13 0.17 32.42 -4.24
C ASP A 13 -0.75 31.99 -3.08
N HIS A 14 -1.97 31.54 -3.39
CA HIS A 14 -2.90 31.05 -2.36
C HIS A 14 -2.38 29.79 -1.66
N LEU A 15 -1.78 28.85 -2.40
CA LEU A 15 -1.17 27.65 -1.82
C LEU A 15 0.08 27.98 -0.99
N SER A 16 0.88 28.97 -1.41
CA SER A 16 2.03 29.42 -0.62
C SER A 16 1.64 29.97 0.75
N ARG A 17 0.41 30.48 0.91
CA ARG A 17 -0.13 30.97 2.20
C ARG A 17 -0.65 29.86 3.10
N LEU A 18 -0.87 28.66 2.56
CA LEU A 18 -1.19 27.46 3.35
C LEU A 18 0.05 26.81 3.98
N ASN A 19 1.25 27.39 3.77
CA ASN A 19 2.48 26.93 4.41
C ASN A 19 2.38 27.11 5.94
N ASN A 20 1.87 26.07 6.59
CA ASN A 20 1.74 25.99 8.03
C ASN A 20 2.88 25.12 8.58
N PRO A 21 4.01 25.71 8.99
CA PRO A 21 5.18 24.96 9.44
C PRO A 21 4.88 24.08 10.66
N LYS A 22 3.83 24.41 11.44
CA LYS A 22 3.40 23.59 12.58
C LYS A 22 2.66 22.32 12.17
N VAL A 23 2.12 22.26 10.96
CA VAL A 23 1.42 21.08 10.41
C VAL A 23 2.40 20.22 9.63
N THR A 24 3.21 20.82 8.76
CA THR A 24 4.25 20.10 8.00
C THR A 24 5.37 19.56 8.90
N ALA A 25 5.76 20.27 9.96
CA ALA A 25 6.71 19.71 10.94
C ALA A 25 6.11 18.59 11.82
N LYS A 26 4.79 18.44 11.83
CA LYS A 26 4.07 17.37 12.53
C LYS A 26 3.72 16.19 11.63
N GLU A 27 3.99 16.26 10.34
CA GLU A 27 3.97 15.08 9.47
C GLU A 27 5.10 14.16 9.92
N LYS A 28 4.78 13.32 10.91
CA LYS A 28 5.57 12.12 11.17
C LYS A 28 5.59 11.31 9.88
N THR A 29 6.73 10.69 9.60
CA THR A 29 6.78 9.59 8.64
C THR A 29 5.64 8.64 8.96
N ILE A 30 4.78 8.40 7.98
CA ILE A 30 3.69 7.44 8.11
C ILE A 30 4.38 6.09 8.29
N ASN A 31 4.50 5.65 9.53
CA ASN A 31 4.94 4.30 9.82
C ASN A 31 3.79 3.40 9.38
N ALA A 32 4.03 2.58 8.36
CA ALA A 32 3.08 1.58 7.86
C ALA A 32 3.00 0.35 8.79
N GLU A 33 3.18 0.57 10.09
CA GLU A 33 3.08 -0.43 11.13
C GLU A 33 2.08 0.09 12.15
N PHE A 34 0.97 -0.63 12.30
CA PHE A 34 0.03 -0.37 13.39
C PHE A 34 0.55 -1.01 14.68
N PRO A 35 0.37 -0.39 15.85
CA PRO A 35 0.86 -0.92 17.13
C PRO A 35 0.29 -2.31 17.46
N ASP A 36 -0.90 -2.61 16.93
CA ASP A 36 -1.65 -3.85 17.19
C ASP A 36 -1.64 -4.79 15.97
N GLU A 37 -0.92 -4.47 14.89
CA GLU A 37 -0.79 -5.38 13.76
C GLU A 37 0.14 -6.54 14.12
N GLN A 38 -0.46 -7.67 14.45
CA GLN A 38 0.24 -8.94 14.58
C GLN A 38 0.13 -9.69 13.25
N ILE A 39 1.25 -9.83 12.53
CA ILE A 39 1.34 -10.77 11.41
C ILE A 39 1.24 -12.17 12.00
N LEU A 40 0.06 -12.79 11.88
CA LEU A 40 -0.11 -14.21 12.16
C LEU A 40 0.62 -15.00 11.07
N ALA A 41 1.92 -15.20 11.26
CA ALA A 41 2.71 -16.06 10.41
C ALA A 41 2.26 -17.52 10.65
N VAL A 42 1.66 -18.11 9.63
CA VAL A 42 1.37 -19.55 9.64
C VAL A 42 2.68 -20.27 9.32
N SER A 43 3.21 -21.01 10.28
CA SER A 43 4.54 -21.67 10.19
C SER A 43 4.54 -22.95 9.34
N GLU A 44 3.39 -23.60 9.20
CA GLU A 44 3.20 -24.74 8.30
C GLU A 44 2.59 -24.23 7.00
N ILE A 45 2.94 -24.82 5.86
CA ILE A 45 2.22 -24.57 4.62
C ILE A 45 0.78 -25.00 4.90
N PRO A 46 -0.17 -24.05 5.07
CA PRO A 46 -1.52 -24.46 5.39
C PRO A 46 -2.02 -25.17 4.14
N TRP A 47 -2.61 -26.34 4.29
CA TRP A 47 -3.40 -27.03 3.27
C TRP A 47 -4.33 -26.08 2.49
N PHE A 48 -4.70 -24.95 3.10
CA PHE A 48 -5.40 -23.85 2.49
C PHE A 48 -4.71 -23.26 1.24
N GLY A 49 -3.38 -23.09 1.27
CA GLY A 49 -2.60 -22.58 0.14
C GLY A 49 -2.76 -23.48 -1.08
N ASP A 50 -2.64 -24.79 -0.89
CA ASP A 50 -2.80 -25.77 -1.96
C ASP A 50 -4.24 -25.79 -2.51
N ILE A 51 -5.25 -25.70 -1.64
CA ILE A 51 -6.66 -25.61 -2.06
C ILE A 51 -6.96 -24.31 -2.80
N ALA A 52 -6.42 -23.18 -2.34
CA ALA A 52 -6.60 -21.89 -3.00
C ALA A 52 -5.94 -21.87 -4.38
N ASN A 53 -4.74 -22.46 -4.50
CA ASN A 53 -4.03 -22.63 -5.76
C ASN A 53 -4.77 -23.56 -6.72
N PHE A 54 -5.34 -24.67 -6.23
CA PHE A 54 -6.21 -25.52 -7.05
C PHE A 54 -7.46 -24.77 -7.53
N LYS A 55 -8.11 -24.00 -6.66
CA LYS A 55 -9.30 -23.22 -7.05
C LYS A 55 -8.99 -22.12 -8.08
N SER A 56 -7.81 -21.52 -8.02
CA SER A 56 -7.43 -20.43 -8.93
C SER A 56 -6.89 -20.93 -10.27
N SER A 57 -6.14 -22.03 -10.27
CA SER A 57 -5.46 -22.57 -11.46
C SER A 57 -6.15 -23.79 -12.08
N GLY A 58 -6.96 -24.52 -11.32
CA GLY A 58 -7.54 -25.81 -11.71
C GLY A 58 -6.54 -26.98 -11.73
N VAL A 59 -5.28 -26.76 -11.35
CA VAL A 59 -4.21 -27.75 -11.38
C VAL A 59 -4.02 -28.36 -9.99
N VAL A 60 -4.03 -29.69 -9.90
CA VAL A 60 -3.75 -30.42 -8.65
C VAL A 60 -2.23 -30.53 -8.50
N PRO A 61 -1.65 -30.12 -7.35
CA PRO A 61 -0.22 -30.31 -7.10
C PRO A 61 0.16 -31.80 -7.13
N GLU A 62 1.33 -32.12 -7.67
CA GLU A 62 1.79 -33.51 -7.86
C GLU A 62 1.84 -34.30 -6.54
N ASP A 63 2.10 -33.62 -5.42
CA ASP A 63 2.15 -34.20 -4.08
C ASP A 63 0.80 -34.78 -3.59
N PHE A 64 -0.32 -34.39 -4.22
CA PHE A 64 -1.66 -34.92 -3.95
C PHE A 64 -2.09 -36.01 -4.94
N ASN A 65 -1.24 -36.35 -5.91
CA ASN A 65 -1.52 -37.41 -6.88
C ASN A 65 -1.10 -38.77 -6.30
N TYR A 66 -1.95 -39.34 -5.44
CA TYR A 66 -1.77 -40.72 -4.99
C TYR A 66 -2.10 -41.67 -6.14
N GLN A 67 -1.05 -42.19 -6.80
CA GLN A 67 -1.13 -43.30 -7.76
C GLN A 67 -0.83 -44.64 -7.08
#